data_AF-A0AAX2TNS5-F1
#
_entry.id   AF-A0AAX2TNS5-F1
#
_cell.length_a   1.000
_cell.length_b   1.000
_cell.length_c   1.000
_cell.angle_alpha   90.00
_cell.angle_beta   90.00
_cell.angle_gamma   90.00
#
_symmetry.space_group_name_H-M   'P 1'
#
loop_
_entity.id
_entity.type
_entity.pdbx_description
1 polymer ?
#
loop_
_entity_poly.entity_id
_entity_poly.type
_entity_poly.pdbx_seq_one_letter_code
_entity_poly.pdbx_strand_id
1 'polypeptide(L)'
;LTDILVPIFAVGTEKDHVAPWRSVFKLHHLTDTDVTFVLTTGGHNAGIVSEPGHKNRSFQMATKNSADRDTDPETWRTTAPRFEGSWWPVWQSWLARHSTGRIAPPPLGNPATGLAPIADAPGTYVLER
;
A
#
# COMPACT_ATOMS: atom_id res chain seq x y z
N LEU A 1 -4.49 10.16 14.64
CA LEU A 1 -5.31 9.28 13.76
C LEU A 1 -5.67 8.00 14.50
N THR A 2 -5.83 8.09 15.82
CA THR A 2 -5.96 6.95 16.74
C THR A 2 -7.33 6.29 16.64
N ASP A 3 -8.34 7.00 16.13
CA ASP A 3 -9.68 6.47 15.91
C ASP A 3 -9.78 5.55 14.67
N ILE A 4 -8.71 5.40 13.89
CA ILE A 4 -8.64 4.46 12.77
C ILE A 4 -8.12 3.12 13.32
N LEU A 5 -9.04 2.17 13.52
CA LEU A 5 -8.75 0.88 14.14
C LEU A 5 -8.50 -0.27 13.14
N VAL A 6 -8.57 0.01 11.83
CA VAL A 6 -8.32 -1.00 10.79
C VAL A 6 -6.82 -1.16 10.53
N PRO A 7 -6.33 -2.35 10.16
CA PRO A 7 -4.92 -2.55 9.80
C PRO A 7 -4.52 -1.67 8.61
N ILE A 8 -3.29 -1.15 8.64
CA ILE A 8 -2.75 -0.24 7.62
C ILE A 8 -1.61 -0.92 6.86
N PHE A 9 -1.64 -0.84 5.54
CA PHE A 9 -0.51 -1.14 4.67
C PHE A 9 0.01 0.17 4.08
N ALA A 10 1.19 0.60 4.51
CA ALA A 10 1.79 1.87 4.11
C ALA A 10 3.04 1.64 3.26
N VAL A 11 3.22 2.46 2.22
CA VAL A 11 4.36 2.34 1.28
C VAL A 11 5.07 3.68 1.17
N GLY A 12 6.39 3.65 1.34
CA GLY A 12 7.29 4.76 1.02
C GLY A 12 8.31 4.36 -0.03
N THR A 13 8.88 5.34 -0.74
CA THR A 13 9.97 5.11 -1.70
C THR A 13 11.28 5.73 -1.20
N GLU A 14 12.40 5.00 -1.34
CA GLU A 14 13.68 5.41 -0.74
C GLU A 14 14.19 6.78 -1.20
N LYS A 15 13.94 7.12 -2.47
CA LYS A 15 14.42 8.35 -3.13
C LYS A 15 13.26 9.31 -3.45
N ASP A 16 12.15 9.19 -2.72
CA ASP A 16 11.04 10.13 -2.84
C ASP A 16 11.44 11.50 -2.31
N HIS A 17 11.33 12.52 -3.17
CA HIS A 17 11.49 13.92 -2.76
C HIS A 17 10.14 14.64 -2.61
N VAL A 18 9.05 14.04 -3.10
CA VAL A 18 7.69 14.58 -3.00
C VAL A 18 7.07 14.16 -1.67
N ALA A 19 7.15 12.86 -1.34
CA ALA A 19 6.69 12.28 -0.09
C ALA A 19 7.82 11.51 0.61
N PRO A 20 8.76 12.20 1.29
CA PRO A 20 9.90 11.55 1.93
C PRO A 20 9.45 10.41 2.86
N TRP A 21 10.02 9.22 2.68
CA TRP A 21 9.54 8.02 3.38
C TRP A 21 9.57 8.15 4.91
N ARG A 22 10.50 8.94 5.48
CA ARG A 22 10.55 9.25 6.92
C ARG A 22 9.32 10.01 7.41
N SER A 23 8.73 10.84 6.56
CA SER A 23 7.46 11.51 6.87
C SER A 23 6.30 10.53 6.82
N VAL A 24 6.27 9.63 5.82
CA VAL A 24 5.26 8.56 5.73
C VAL A 24 5.37 7.60 6.92
N PHE A 25 6.59 7.28 7.36
CA PHE A 25 6.87 6.37 8.47
C PHE A 25 6.23 6.82 9.79
N LYS A 26 5.97 8.13 9.96
CA LYS A 26 5.28 8.66 11.14
C LYS A 26 3.89 8.05 11.36
N LEU A 27 3.29 7.40 10.37
CA LEU A 27 2.06 6.62 10.56
C LEU A 27 2.15 5.62 11.72
N HIS A 28 3.32 5.02 11.98
CA HIS A 28 3.53 4.13 13.13
C HIS A 28 3.26 4.80 14.49
N HIS A 29 3.47 6.11 14.58
CA HIS A 29 3.30 6.91 15.81
C HIS A 29 1.94 7.63 15.87
N LEU A 30 1.25 7.75 14.73
CA LEU A 30 0.01 8.52 14.61
C LEU A 30 -1.25 7.66 14.70
N THR A 31 -1.09 6.33 14.71
CA THR A 31 -2.16 5.33 14.67
C THR A 31 -1.93 4.24 15.72
N ASP A 32 -3.03 3.73 16.29
CA ASP A 32 -3.05 2.69 17.33
C ASP A 32 -3.55 1.35 16.73
N THR A 33 -3.05 1.00 15.56
CA THR A 33 -3.42 -0.20 14.81
C THR A 33 -2.17 -0.88 14.24
N ASP A 34 -2.33 -2.09 13.71
CA ASP A 34 -1.25 -2.80 13.05
C ASP A 34 -0.84 -2.05 11.78
N VAL A 35 0.46 -1.80 11.64
CA VAL A 35 1.04 -1.12 10.47
C VAL A 35 2.04 -2.04 9.79
N THR A 36 1.70 -2.54 8.61
CA THR A 36 2.66 -3.13 7.68
C THR A 36 3.27 -2.02 6.85
N PHE A 37 4.56 -1.76 7.03
CA PHE A 37 5.28 -0.74 6.27
C PHE A 37 6.21 -1.37 5.23
N VAL A 38 6.15 -0.83 4.01
CA VAL A 38 7.02 -1.20 2.90
C VAL A 38 7.85 0.00 2.48
N LEU A 39 9.16 -0.20 2.37
CA LEU A 39 10.09 0.77 1.79
C LEU A 39 10.67 0.21 0.49
N THR A 40 10.27 0.76 -0.66
CA THR A 40 10.67 0.25 -1.98
C THR A 40 11.76 1.12 -2.63
N THR A 41 12.62 0.51 -3.44
CA THR A 41 13.66 1.23 -4.18
C THR A 41 13.08 2.11 -5.29
N GLY A 42 13.71 3.26 -5.53
CA GLY A 42 13.30 4.23 -6.56
C GLY A 42 12.83 5.55 -5.98
N GLY A 43 12.54 6.50 -6.87
CA GLY A 43 11.85 7.76 -6.51
C GLY A 43 10.33 7.62 -6.60
N HIS A 44 9.60 8.71 -6.41
CA HIS A 44 8.13 8.75 -6.28
C HIS A 44 7.38 7.80 -7.23
N ASN A 45 7.40 8.06 -8.54
CA ASN A 45 6.69 7.23 -9.51
C ASN A 45 7.35 5.86 -9.70
N ALA A 46 8.68 5.84 -9.82
CA ALA A 46 9.42 4.63 -10.13
C ALA A 46 9.31 3.58 -9.01
N GLY A 47 9.21 3.97 -7.75
CA GLY A 47 9.06 3.05 -6.63
C GLY A 47 7.63 2.55 -6.46
N ILE A 48 6.62 3.41 -6.69
CA ILE A 48 5.21 3.05 -6.58
C ILE A 48 4.76 2.18 -7.76
N VAL A 49 5.08 2.60 -8.99
CA VAL A 49 4.85 1.81 -10.21
C VAL A 49 6.00 0.81 -10.36
N SER A 50 5.79 -0.35 -9.74
CA SER A 50 6.78 -1.41 -9.64
C SER A 50 6.16 -2.73 -10.07
N GLU A 51 5.83 -2.88 -11.36
CA GLU A 51 5.26 -4.14 -11.85
C GLU A 51 6.19 -5.36 -11.61
N PRO A 52 5.63 -6.56 -11.33
CA PRO A 52 6.40 -7.79 -11.22
C PRO A 52 7.18 -8.12 -12.49
N GLY A 53 8.38 -8.69 -12.34
CA GLY A 53 9.25 -9.11 -13.44
C GLY A 53 10.32 -8.08 -13.86
N HIS A 54 10.28 -6.86 -13.32
CA HIS A 54 11.30 -5.85 -13.59
C HIS A 54 12.56 -6.07 -12.75
N LYS A 55 13.72 -6.01 -13.43
CA LYS A 55 15.03 -6.17 -12.78
C LYS A 55 15.33 -5.00 -11.83
N ASN A 56 16.19 -5.25 -10.86
CA ASN A 56 16.72 -4.25 -9.92
C ASN A 56 15.66 -3.56 -9.03
N ARG A 57 14.53 -4.25 -8.82
CA ARG A 57 13.54 -3.87 -7.81
C ARG A 57 13.81 -4.64 -6.53
N SER A 58 13.67 -3.97 -5.40
CA SER A 58 13.69 -4.60 -4.08
C SER A 58 12.94 -3.70 -3.11
N PHE A 59 12.52 -4.26 -1.99
CA PHE A 59 11.85 -3.54 -0.94
C PHE A 59 12.22 -4.11 0.43
N GLN A 60 12.03 -3.31 1.46
CA GLN A 60 12.05 -3.77 2.85
C GLN A 60 10.62 -3.81 3.37
N MET A 61 10.32 -4.74 4.26
CA MET A 61 8.99 -4.85 4.85
C MET A 61 9.06 -5.38 6.27
N ALA A 62 8.30 -4.76 7.16
CA ALA A 62 8.02 -5.26 8.50
C ALA A 62 6.63 -4.80 8.95
N THR A 63 6.05 -5.52 9.91
CA THR A 63 4.78 -5.14 10.53
C THR A 63 5.02 -4.82 12.00
N LYS A 64 4.55 -3.66 12.45
CA LYS A 64 4.41 -3.30 13.86
C LYS A 64 2.99 -3.64 14.29
N ASN A 65 2.82 -4.44 15.33
CA ASN A 65 1.51 -4.66 15.93
C ASN A 65 1.16 -3.48 16.84
N SER A 66 -0.14 -3.22 17.04
CA SER A 66 -0.63 -2.15 17.92
C SER A 66 -0.03 -2.15 19.34
N ALA A 67 0.30 -3.32 19.89
CA ALA A 67 0.91 -3.48 21.21
C ALA A 67 2.45 -3.31 21.23
N ASP A 68 3.10 -3.25 20.07
CA ASP A 68 4.55 -3.17 19.98
C ASP A 68 5.07 -1.75 20.31
N ARG A 69 6.28 -1.69 20.87
CA ARG A 69 6.94 -0.40 21.11
C ARG A 69 7.35 0.24 19.79
N ASP A 70 7.26 1.56 19.77
CA ASP A 70 7.74 2.35 18.65
C ASP A 70 9.25 2.18 18.43
N THR A 71 9.63 2.12 17.16
CA THR A 71 11.01 2.10 16.68
C THR A 71 11.22 3.32 15.79
N ASP A 72 12.37 3.97 15.86
CA ASP A 72 12.68 5.10 14.99
C ASP A 72 12.92 4.63 13.53
N PRO A 73 12.73 5.51 12.53
CA PRO A 73 12.82 5.12 11.13
C PRO A 73 14.20 4.57 10.72
N GLU A 74 15.31 5.05 11.28
CA GLU A 74 16.63 4.56 10.88
C GLU A 74 16.91 3.17 11.44
N THR A 75 16.53 2.92 12.69
CA THR A 75 16.58 1.58 13.26
C THR A 75 15.71 0.63 12.44
N TRP A 76 14.46 1.01 12.14
CA TRP A 76 13.59 0.21 11.28
C TRP A 76 14.25 -0.10 9.94
N ARG A 77 14.86 0.89 9.29
CA ARG A 77 15.53 0.71 8.00
C ARG A 77 16.72 -0.25 8.06
N THR A 78 17.45 -0.28 9.17
CA THR A 78 18.59 -1.20 9.31
C THR A 78 18.16 -2.62 9.67
N THR A 79 17.02 -2.80 10.35
CA THR A 79 16.56 -4.10 10.83
C THR A 79 15.50 -4.76 9.95
N ALA A 80 14.72 -3.99 9.18
CA ALA A 80 13.62 -4.51 8.37
C ALA A 80 14.16 -5.46 7.27
N PRO A 81 13.63 -6.70 7.18
CA PRO A 81 14.05 -7.65 6.15
C PRO A 81 13.90 -7.09 4.74
N ARG A 82 14.89 -7.38 3.90
CA ARG A 82 14.92 -7.00 2.49
C ARG A 82 14.46 -8.16 1.60
N PHE A 83 13.67 -7.84 0.59
CA PHE A 83 13.11 -8.75 -0.39
C PHE A 83 13.42 -8.24 -1.80
N GLU A 84 13.69 -9.18 -2.71
CA GLU A 84 13.92 -8.86 -4.12
C GLU A 84 12.61 -8.83 -4.91
N GLY A 85 12.56 -7.98 -5.93
CA GLY A 85 11.42 -7.83 -6.82
C GLY A 85 10.42 -6.73 -6.41
N SER A 86 9.22 -6.84 -6.96
CA SER A 86 8.09 -5.93 -6.72
C SER A 86 7.48 -6.13 -5.33
N TRP A 87 6.99 -5.06 -4.71
CA TRP A 87 6.19 -5.12 -3.50
C TRP A 87 4.71 -5.44 -3.74
N TRP A 88 4.23 -5.38 -4.99
CA TRP A 88 2.81 -5.64 -5.32
C TRP A 88 2.33 -7.04 -4.89
N PRO A 89 3.11 -8.13 -5.03
CA PRO A 89 2.68 -9.46 -4.59
C PRO A 89 2.46 -9.56 -3.08
N VAL A 90 3.28 -8.89 -2.26
CA VAL A 90 3.09 -8.90 -0.80
C VAL A 90 1.90 -8.05 -0.37
N TRP A 91 1.63 -6.95 -1.08
CA TRP A 91 0.40 -6.15 -0.89
C TRP A 91 -0.85 -6.94 -1.29
N GLN A 92 -0.85 -7.59 -2.45
CA GLN A 92 -1.95 -8.45 -2.90
C GLN A 92 -2.20 -9.60 -1.92
N SER A 93 -1.14 -10.22 -1.39
CA SER A 93 -1.26 -11.24 -0.34
C SER A 93 -1.81 -10.67 0.97
N TRP A 94 -1.40 -9.47 1.35
CA TRP A 94 -1.94 -8.77 2.53
C TRP A 94 -3.43 -8.48 2.36
N LEU A 95 -3.86 -7.96 1.21
CA LEU A 95 -5.27 -7.72 0.89
C LEU A 95 -6.08 -9.00 0.92
N ALA A 96 -5.56 -10.09 0.35
CA ALA A 96 -6.24 -11.38 0.34
C ALA A 96 -6.52 -11.91 1.76
N ARG A 97 -5.60 -11.72 2.71
CA ARG A 97 -5.79 -12.10 4.12
C ARG A 97 -6.85 -11.24 4.83
N HIS A 98 -7.05 -10.01 4.38
CA HIS A 98 -8.06 -9.09 4.90
C HIS A 98 -9.35 -9.08 4.08
N SER A 99 -9.52 -10.03 3.15
CA SER A 99 -10.71 -10.20 2.32
C SER A 99 -11.51 -11.42 2.75
N THR A 100 -12.81 -11.45 2.47
CA THR A 100 -13.74 -12.51 2.91
C THR A 100 -13.67 -13.80 2.08
N GLY A 101 -12.80 -13.86 1.07
CA GLY A 101 -12.60 -15.05 0.22
C GLY A 101 -12.92 -14.82 -1.26
N ARG A 102 -12.83 -15.88 -2.06
CA ARG A 102 -13.08 -15.86 -3.50
C ARG A 102 -14.54 -16.17 -3.80
N ILE A 103 -15.16 -15.33 -4.62
CA ILE A 103 -16.51 -15.53 -5.16
C ILE A 103 -16.49 -15.37 -6.68
N ALA A 104 -17.55 -15.84 -7.36
CA ALA A 104 -17.76 -15.47 -8.75
C ALA A 104 -17.92 -13.94 -8.86
N PRO A 105 -17.32 -13.29 -9.88
CA PRO A 105 -17.48 -11.86 -10.06
C PRO A 105 -18.98 -11.49 -10.21
N PRO A 106 -19.47 -10.47 -9.48
CA PRO A 106 -20.82 -9.97 -9.69
C PRO A 106 -20.95 -9.27 -11.06
N PRO A 107 -22.18 -9.06 -11.56
CA PRO A 107 -22.39 -8.18 -12.71
C PRO A 107 -21.91 -6.75 -12.41
N LEU A 108 -21.61 -5.99 -13.46
CA LEU A 108 -21.23 -4.59 -13.32
C LEU A 108 -22.41 -3.75 -12.82
N GLY A 109 -22.19 -3.00 -11.75
CA GLY A 109 -23.18 -2.11 -11.14
C GLY A 109 -24.27 -2.84 -10.34
N ASN A 110 -25.19 -2.06 -9.80
CA ASN A 110 -26.40 -2.52 -9.11
C ASN A 110 -27.59 -1.63 -9.48
N PRO A 111 -28.26 -1.86 -10.64
CA PRO A 111 -29.38 -1.02 -11.09
C PRO A 111 -30.55 -0.97 -10.10
N ALA A 112 -30.79 -2.04 -9.34
CA ALA A 112 -31.85 -2.10 -8.34
C ALA A 112 -31.67 -1.09 -7.19
N THR A 113 -30.43 -0.65 -6.94
CA THR A 113 -30.11 0.40 -5.96
C THR A 113 -29.72 1.73 -6.63
N GLY A 114 -30.06 1.91 -7.91
CA GLY A 114 -29.76 3.14 -8.67
C GLY A 114 -28.32 3.26 -9.17
N LEU A 115 -27.52 2.19 -9.10
CA LEU A 115 -26.11 2.17 -9.53
C LEU A 115 -25.94 1.43 -10.86
N ALA A 116 -26.69 1.80 -11.89
CA ALA A 116 -26.54 1.22 -13.22
C ALA A 116 -25.20 1.64 -13.88
N PRO A 117 -24.56 0.78 -14.69
CA PRO A 117 -23.42 1.20 -15.50
C PRO A 117 -23.79 2.38 -16.41
N ILE A 118 -22.92 3.40 -16.45
CA ILE A 118 -23.20 4.66 -17.18
C ILE A 118 -22.36 4.83 -18.45
N ALA A 119 -21.18 4.21 -18.52
CA ALA A 119 -20.28 4.19 -19.67
C ALA A 119 -19.18 3.13 -19.43
N ASP A 120 -18.44 2.78 -20.48
CA ASP A 120 -17.22 1.96 -20.35
C ASP A 120 -16.09 2.76 -19.65
N ALA A 121 -15.23 2.05 -18.91
CA ALA A 121 -13.99 2.62 -18.41
C ALA A 121 -13.09 3.05 -19.61
N PRO A 122 -12.36 4.18 -19.52
CA PRO A 122 -12.05 4.95 -18.31
C PRO A 122 -13.02 6.11 -18.02
N GLY A 123 -14.16 6.21 -18.72
CA GLY A 123 -15.11 7.31 -18.58
C GLY A 123 -14.64 8.61 -19.24
N THR A 124 -15.29 9.72 -18.92
CA THR A 124 -15.07 11.03 -19.58
C THR A 124 -14.19 11.98 -18.78
N TYR A 125 -14.28 11.96 -17.44
CA TYR A 125 -13.59 12.95 -16.59
C TYR A 125 -12.07 12.92 -16.72
N VAL A 126 -11.47 11.76 -16.97
CA VAL A 126 -10.01 11.63 -17.17
C VAL A 126 -9.54 12.24 -18.51
N LEU A 127 -10.46 12.54 -19.43
CA LEU A 127 -10.18 13.06 -20.78
C LEU A 127 -10.38 14.59 -20.87
N GLU A 128 -10.92 15.21 -19.83
CA GLU A 128 -11.06 16.67 -19.73
C GLU A 128 -9.68 17.35 -19.78
N ARG A 129 -9.64 18.56 -20.33
CA ARG A 129 -8.40 19.32 -20.57
C ARG A 129 -8.30 20.55 -19.68
#